data_AF-A0A430AF59-F1
#
_entry.id   AF-A0A430AF59-F1
#
_cell.length_a   1.000
_cell.length_b   1.000
_cell.length_c   1.000
_cell.angle_alpha   90.00
_cell.angle_beta   90.00
_cell.angle_gamma   90.00
#
_symmetry.space_group_name_H-M   'P 1'
#
loop_
_entity.id
_entity.type
_entity.pdbx_description
1 polymer ?
#
loop_
_entity_poly.entity_id
_entity_poly.type
_entity_poly.pdbx_seq_one_letter_code
_entity_poly.pdbx_strand_id
1 'polypeptide(L)'
;MVTVSYYSKIERNLHSVTVEVLVELLEKNNIDINYFFQQISNEKSIHSVVSEISDYFYKNDTDGLQNLLKVTNVNLAYSKTDKKLLESLLQLLTSILSNDVQNLQAETKRVLQTQLFELLSWNYQKLSLYSQIIALYDIDSNLMMIKSILEKGIDAYSFQEKKFIMVILVNFVIICFKNNLSNVALKYCEIIEQESTNPENFFLKMINKFFYLLILKKNGEKVESGQLESILDVIKISGMEKYANHLSKLLN
;
A
#
# COMPACT_ATOMS: atom_id res chain seq x y z
N MET A 1 15.02 40.57 -3.79
CA MET A 1 15.76 40.27 -5.05
C MET A 1 17.10 39.64 -4.71
N VAL A 2 17.27 38.37 -5.08
CA VAL A 2 18.55 37.66 -4.95
C VAL A 2 19.52 38.22 -5.99
N THR A 3 20.72 38.63 -5.58
CA THR A 3 21.75 39.17 -6.49
C THR A 3 22.54 38.06 -7.15
N VAL A 4 23.07 38.30 -8.35
CA VAL A 4 23.94 37.34 -9.08
C VAL A 4 25.16 36.92 -8.24
N SER A 5 25.68 37.84 -7.43
CA SER A 5 26.77 37.56 -6.49
C SER A 5 26.37 36.59 -5.38
N TYR A 6 25.13 36.67 -4.88
CA TYR A 6 24.60 35.73 -3.90
C TYR A 6 24.34 34.34 -4.52
N TYR A 7 23.80 34.31 -5.75
CA TYR A 7 23.57 33.07 -6.50
C TYR A 7 24.87 32.27 -6.73
N SER A 8 25.92 32.97 -7.21
CA SER A 8 27.24 32.35 -7.42
C SER A 8 27.89 31.83 -6.13
N LYS A 9 27.56 32.42 -4.97
CA LYS A 9 28.05 31.95 -3.67
C LYS A 9 27.31 30.71 -3.17
N ILE A 10 26.01 30.58 -3.45
CA ILE A 10 25.23 29.36 -3.15
C ILE A 10 25.75 28.19 -3.98
N GLU A 11 25.92 28.36 -5.30
CA GLU A 11 26.40 27.31 -6.21
C GLU A 11 27.81 26.80 -5.85
N ARG A 12 28.60 27.63 -5.16
CA ARG A 12 29.96 27.29 -4.71
C ARG A 12 30.02 26.75 -3.28
N ASN A 13 28.89 26.46 -2.63
CA ASN A 13 28.79 26.03 -1.23
C ASN A 13 29.37 27.04 -0.22
N LEU A 14 29.38 28.34 -0.55
CA LEU A 14 29.95 29.40 0.30
C LEU A 14 28.91 30.09 1.19
N HIS A 15 27.61 29.84 0.94
CA HIS A 15 26.50 30.38 1.74
C HIS A 15 25.33 29.39 1.78
N SER A 16 24.69 29.29 2.95
CA SER A 16 23.39 28.62 3.09
C SER A 16 22.26 29.51 2.56
N VAL A 17 21.23 28.87 2.00
CA VAL A 17 20.01 29.50 1.49
C VAL A 17 18.85 29.17 2.43
N THR A 18 17.93 30.11 2.65
CA THR A 18 16.69 29.79 3.38
C THR A 18 15.73 29.02 2.47
N VAL A 19 14.79 28.28 3.05
CA VAL A 19 13.83 27.48 2.28
C VAL A 19 12.95 28.37 1.40
N GLU A 20 12.56 29.55 1.89
CA GLU A 20 11.75 30.52 1.14
C GLU A 20 12.48 31.00 -0.12
N VAL A 21 13.77 31.34 0.01
CA VAL A 21 14.59 31.79 -1.14
C VAL A 21 14.84 30.65 -2.11
N LEU A 22 15.00 29.41 -1.63
CA LEU A 22 15.12 28.24 -2.49
C LEU A 22 13.84 28.01 -3.29
N VAL A 23 12.67 28.04 -2.65
CA VAL A 23 11.38 27.87 -3.33
C VAL A 23 11.18 28.96 -4.40
N GLU A 24 11.43 30.23 -4.08
CA GLU A 24 11.36 31.33 -5.05
C GLU A 24 12.29 31.11 -6.25
N LEU A 25 13.50 30.58 -6.02
CA LEU A 25 14.45 30.27 -7.09
C LEU A 25 13.97 29.11 -7.96
N LEU A 26 13.40 28.05 -7.37
CA LEU A 26 12.88 26.90 -8.12
C LEU A 26 11.69 27.31 -8.98
N GLU A 27 10.73 28.04 -8.41
CA GLU A 27 9.55 28.55 -9.12
C GLU A 27 9.95 29.49 -10.27
N LYS A 28 10.88 30.42 -10.02
CA LYS A 28 11.36 31.34 -11.06
C LYS A 28 12.01 30.63 -12.25
N ASN A 29 12.60 29.46 -12.03
CA ASN A 29 13.24 28.65 -13.06
C ASN A 29 12.30 27.55 -13.63
N ASN A 30 11.00 27.56 -13.26
CA ASN A 30 10.04 26.51 -13.63
C ASN A 30 10.51 25.09 -13.27
N ILE A 31 11.23 24.97 -12.16
CA ILE A 31 11.67 23.68 -11.63
C ILE A 31 10.65 23.23 -10.59
N ASP A 32 10.04 22.06 -10.81
CA ASP A 32 9.16 21.46 -9.81
C ASP A 32 9.95 21.17 -8.52
N ILE A 33 9.40 21.60 -7.39
CA ILE A 33 10.09 21.49 -6.09
C ILE A 33 10.35 20.02 -5.74
N ASN A 34 9.38 19.13 -6.01
CA ASN A 34 9.55 17.70 -5.73
C ASN A 34 10.60 17.09 -6.65
N TYR A 35 10.59 17.45 -7.94
CA TYR A 35 11.59 17.03 -8.91
C TYR A 35 13.00 17.47 -8.48
N PHE A 36 13.16 18.73 -8.06
CA PHE A 36 14.44 19.23 -7.57
C PHE A 36 14.98 18.42 -6.39
N PHE A 37 14.15 18.20 -5.37
CA PHE A 37 14.55 17.43 -4.20
C PHE A 37 14.83 15.95 -4.51
N GLN A 38 14.15 15.38 -5.51
CA GLN A 38 14.45 14.03 -6.02
C GLN A 38 15.84 13.95 -6.68
N GLN A 39 16.27 14.99 -7.40
CA GLN A 39 17.57 14.99 -8.10
C GLN A 39 18.76 15.15 -7.15
N ILE A 40 18.59 15.85 -6.02
CA ILE A 40 19.69 16.08 -5.06
C ILE A 40 19.80 15.00 -3.98
N SER A 41 18.80 14.12 -3.86
CA SER A 41 18.83 12.98 -2.93
C SER A 41 19.67 11.84 -3.53
N ASN A 42 20.94 11.74 -3.13
CA ASN A 42 21.84 10.66 -3.56
C ASN A 42 21.57 9.30 -2.89
N GLU A 43 20.63 9.25 -1.94
CA GLU A 43 20.28 8.04 -1.21
C GLU A 43 19.07 7.36 -1.86
N LYS A 44 19.01 6.01 -1.84
CA LYS A 44 17.81 5.25 -2.21
C LYS A 44 16.63 5.84 -1.43
N SER A 45 15.75 6.54 -2.14
CA SER A 45 14.61 7.20 -1.51
C SER A 45 13.66 6.15 -0.90
N ILE A 46 12.88 6.56 0.10
CA ILE A 46 11.79 5.72 0.63
C ILE A 46 10.87 5.22 -0.50
N HIS A 47 10.66 6.05 -1.52
CA HIS A 47 9.87 5.70 -2.70
C HIS A 47 10.46 4.52 -3.49
N SER A 48 11.79 4.42 -3.64
CA SER A 48 12.40 3.29 -4.34
C SER A 48 12.19 1.98 -3.58
N VAL A 49 12.32 2.02 -2.25
CA VAL A 49 12.10 0.83 -1.41
C VAL A 49 10.64 0.37 -1.45
N VAL A 50 9.68 1.30 -1.39
CA VAL A 50 8.24 0.96 -1.45
C VAL A 50 7.85 0.35 -2.81
N SER A 51 8.44 0.82 -3.91
CA SER A 51 8.25 0.23 -5.23
C SER A 51 8.81 -1.19 -5.30
N GLU A 52 10.03 -1.41 -4.80
CA GLU A 52 10.65 -2.75 -4.74
C GLU A 52 9.81 -3.73 -3.91
N ILE A 53 9.27 -3.28 -2.76
CA ILE A 53 8.38 -4.08 -1.92
C ILE A 53 7.15 -4.53 -2.72
N SER A 54 6.50 -3.59 -3.41
CA SER A 54 5.29 -3.87 -4.19
C SER A 54 5.58 -4.88 -5.31
N ASP A 55 6.69 -4.69 -6.02
CA ASP A 55 7.11 -5.60 -7.09
C ASP A 55 7.36 -7.02 -6.58
N TYR A 56 8.11 -7.17 -5.49
CA TYR A 56 8.37 -8.48 -4.89
C TYR A 56 7.09 -9.12 -4.37
N PHE A 57 6.20 -8.35 -3.74
CA PHE A 57 4.94 -8.84 -3.21
C PHE A 57 4.04 -9.41 -4.32
N TYR A 58 3.81 -8.65 -5.40
CA TYR A 58 2.97 -9.11 -6.51
C TYR A 58 3.63 -10.23 -7.33
N LYS A 59 4.96 -10.34 -7.32
CA LYS A 59 5.67 -11.49 -7.90
C LYS A 59 5.71 -12.71 -6.97
N ASN A 60 5.12 -12.63 -5.78
CA ASN A 60 5.19 -13.67 -4.75
C ASN A 60 6.65 -14.08 -4.47
N ASP A 61 7.55 -13.10 -4.42
CA ASP A 61 8.99 -13.26 -4.28
C ASP A 61 9.43 -13.03 -2.83
N THR A 62 9.33 -14.09 -2.03
CA THR A 62 9.74 -14.07 -0.61
C THR A 62 11.23 -13.81 -0.43
N ASP A 63 12.07 -14.32 -1.34
CA ASP A 63 13.52 -14.15 -1.27
C ASP A 63 13.91 -12.70 -1.55
N GLY A 64 13.23 -12.05 -2.49
CA GLY A 64 13.34 -10.62 -2.76
C GLY A 64 13.04 -9.77 -1.53
N LEU A 65 11.93 -10.04 -0.83
CA LEU A 65 11.58 -9.34 0.42
C LEU A 65 12.62 -9.57 1.53
N GLN A 66 13.11 -10.81 1.70
CA GLN A 66 14.13 -11.13 2.70
C GLN A 66 15.48 -10.48 2.39
N ASN A 67 15.85 -10.39 1.11
CA ASN A 67 17.07 -9.70 0.70
C ASN A 67 16.94 -8.18 0.91
N LEU A 68 15.77 -7.61 0.63
CA LEU A 68 15.50 -6.21 0.90
C LEU A 68 15.63 -5.89 2.40
N LEU A 69 15.12 -6.78 3.28
CA LEU A 69 15.28 -6.66 4.74
C LEU A 69 16.76 -6.63 5.18
N LYS A 70 17.64 -7.39 4.53
CA LYS A 70 19.08 -7.34 4.83
C LYS A 70 19.69 -6.01 4.40
N VAL A 71 19.31 -5.48 3.24
CA VAL A 71 19.81 -4.20 2.72
C VAL A 71 19.34 -3.03 3.59
N THR A 72 18.08 -3.04 4.04
CA THR A 72 17.51 -1.98 4.89
C THR A 72 18.25 -1.85 6.22
N ASN A 73 18.71 -2.98 6.78
CA ASN A 73 19.45 -3.01 8.03
C ASN A 73 20.84 -2.36 7.91
N VAL A 74 21.46 -2.43 6.73
CA VAL A 74 22.88 -2.07 6.54
C VAL A 74 23.06 -0.70 5.89
N ASN A 75 22.19 -0.29 4.95
CA ASN A 75 22.55 0.74 3.96
C ASN A 75 21.61 1.95 3.86
N LEU A 76 20.57 2.07 4.68
CA LEU A 76 19.63 3.21 4.60
C LEU A 76 19.95 4.27 5.65
N ALA A 77 19.97 5.55 5.28
CA ALA A 77 20.17 6.67 6.21
C ALA A 77 18.85 7.11 6.88
N TYR A 78 18.10 6.13 7.39
CA TYR A 78 16.87 6.38 8.13
C TYR A 78 17.10 6.49 9.63
N SER A 79 16.18 7.15 10.32
CA SER A 79 16.16 7.13 11.78
C SER A 79 16.03 5.70 12.30
N LYS A 80 16.48 5.43 13.52
CA LYS A 80 16.36 4.09 14.14
C LYS A 80 14.90 3.63 14.18
N THR A 81 13.97 4.55 14.41
CA THR A 81 12.52 4.27 14.44
C THR A 81 12.00 3.90 13.07
N ASP A 82 12.34 4.66 12.03
CA ASP A 82 11.89 4.40 10.65
C ASP A 82 12.44 3.08 10.11
N LYS A 83 13.72 2.76 10.41
CA LYS A 83 14.31 1.45 10.11
C LYS A 83 13.51 0.33 10.75
N LYS A 84 13.21 0.46 12.05
CA LYS A 84 12.49 -0.56 12.79
C LYS A 84 11.06 -0.76 12.26
N LEU A 85 10.39 0.32 11.85
CA LEU A 85 9.07 0.27 11.24
C LEU A 85 9.13 -0.47 9.89
N LEU A 86 10.07 -0.10 9.03
CA LEU A 86 10.26 -0.73 7.72
C LEU A 86 10.63 -2.21 7.83
N GLU A 87 11.56 -2.55 8.72
CA GLU A 87 11.89 -3.94 9.05
C GLU A 87 10.65 -4.73 9.47
N SER A 88 9.82 -4.12 10.31
CA SER A 88 8.61 -4.77 10.82
C SER A 88 7.57 -5.00 9.71
N LEU A 89 7.42 -4.04 8.79
CA LEU A 89 6.58 -4.18 7.60
C LEU A 89 7.08 -5.30 6.67
N LEU A 90 8.39 -5.34 6.40
CA LEU A 90 8.99 -6.38 5.56
C LEU A 90 8.83 -7.79 6.15
N GLN A 91 8.99 -7.92 7.46
CA GLN A 91 8.74 -9.17 8.18
C GLN A 91 7.27 -9.59 8.06
N LEU A 92 6.33 -8.67 8.27
CA LEU A 92 4.90 -8.95 8.09
C LEU A 92 4.58 -9.42 6.67
N LEU A 93 5.03 -8.68 5.65
CA LEU A 93 4.77 -9.02 4.25
C LEU A 93 5.35 -10.39 3.87
N THR A 94 6.56 -10.70 4.35
CA THR A 94 7.18 -12.02 4.17
C THR A 94 6.33 -13.12 4.82
N SER A 95 5.87 -12.91 6.05
CA SER A 95 4.97 -13.86 6.73
C SER A 95 3.62 -14.00 6.02
N ILE A 96 3.09 -12.96 5.39
CA ILE A 96 1.85 -13.04 4.60
C ILE A 96 2.05 -13.96 3.39
N LEU A 97 3.13 -13.77 2.62
CA LEU A 97 3.42 -14.61 1.45
C LEU A 97 3.69 -16.08 1.82
N SER A 98 4.32 -16.31 2.97
CA SER A 98 4.58 -17.66 3.51
C SER A 98 3.41 -18.27 4.28
N ASN A 99 2.27 -17.56 4.38
CA ASN A 99 1.09 -17.96 5.17
C ASN A 99 1.41 -18.28 6.65
N ASP A 100 2.32 -17.50 7.25
CA ASP A 100 2.92 -17.71 8.58
C ASP A 100 2.75 -16.51 9.53
N VAL A 101 1.70 -15.70 9.33
CA VAL A 101 1.44 -14.50 10.15
C VAL A 101 1.22 -14.84 11.64
N GLN A 102 0.75 -16.06 11.93
CA GLN A 102 0.52 -16.51 13.30
C GLN A 102 1.83 -16.55 14.11
N ASN A 103 2.93 -16.99 13.49
CA ASN A 103 4.24 -17.08 14.11
C ASN A 103 5.08 -15.80 14.01
N LEU A 104 4.52 -14.72 13.45
CA LEU A 104 5.18 -13.41 13.41
C LEU A 104 5.50 -12.93 14.83
N GLN A 105 6.74 -12.45 15.03
CA GLN A 105 7.25 -12.02 16.32
C GLN A 105 6.34 -10.98 16.99
N ALA A 106 6.09 -11.15 18.29
CA ALA A 106 5.23 -10.24 19.06
C ALA A 106 5.73 -8.79 19.02
N GLU A 107 7.04 -8.59 19.04
CA GLU A 107 7.64 -7.26 18.94
C GLU A 107 7.32 -6.58 17.60
N THR A 108 7.35 -7.32 16.49
CA THR A 108 6.98 -6.83 15.17
C THR A 108 5.53 -6.36 15.13
N LYS A 109 4.62 -7.17 15.70
CA LYS A 109 3.20 -6.80 15.83
C LYS A 109 3.04 -5.53 16.66
N ARG A 110 3.73 -5.46 17.80
CA ARG A 110 3.67 -4.32 18.74
C ARG A 110 4.14 -3.02 18.09
N VAL A 111 5.26 -3.03 17.37
CA VAL A 111 5.79 -1.85 16.67
C VAL A 111 4.75 -1.30 15.68
N LEU A 112 4.21 -2.17 14.82
CA LEU A 112 3.26 -1.77 13.78
C LEU A 112 1.94 -1.25 14.37
N GLN A 113 1.41 -1.94 15.37
CA GLN A 113 0.15 -1.55 16.02
C GLN A 113 0.31 -0.24 16.80
N THR A 114 1.41 -0.06 17.53
CA THR A 114 1.68 1.19 18.28
C THR A 114 1.74 2.37 17.33
N GLN A 115 2.46 2.23 16.20
CA GLN A 115 2.58 3.29 15.19
C GLN A 115 1.21 3.69 14.62
N LEU A 116 0.28 2.73 14.44
CA LEU A 116 -1.06 3.04 13.95
C LEU A 116 -1.88 3.83 14.98
N PHE A 117 -1.79 3.48 16.26
CA PHE A 117 -2.56 4.13 17.32
C PHE A 117 -2.06 5.53 17.68
N GLU A 118 -0.78 5.82 17.46
CA GLU A 118 -0.23 7.18 17.64
C GLU A 118 -0.79 8.18 16.62
N LEU A 119 -1.26 7.71 15.46
CA LEU A 119 -1.89 8.55 14.45
C LEU A 119 -3.36 8.82 14.83
N LEU A 120 -3.71 10.09 15.06
CA LEU A 120 -5.01 10.44 15.63
C LEU A 120 -6.18 10.34 14.63
N SER A 121 -6.01 10.84 13.42
CA SER A 121 -7.07 10.87 12.41
C SER A 121 -6.82 9.88 11.27
N TRP A 122 -7.89 9.44 10.60
CA TRP A 122 -7.82 8.70 9.34
C TRP A 122 -7.37 9.64 8.21
N ASN A 123 -6.10 10.02 8.25
CA ASN A 123 -5.44 10.79 7.20
C ASN A 123 -4.63 9.84 6.29
N TYR A 124 -4.01 10.41 5.26
CA TYR A 124 -3.10 9.70 4.35
C TYR A 124 -2.14 8.72 5.06
N GLN A 125 -1.44 9.17 6.11
CA GLN A 125 -0.44 8.36 6.80
C GLN A 125 -1.07 7.17 7.53
N LYS A 126 -2.18 7.40 8.26
CA LYS A 126 -2.86 6.34 9.03
C LYS A 126 -3.51 5.31 8.11
N LEU A 127 -4.17 5.77 7.04
CA LEU A 127 -4.77 4.89 6.04
C LEU A 127 -3.70 4.07 5.30
N SER A 128 -2.59 4.70 4.92
CA SER A 128 -1.47 4.01 4.28
C SER A 128 -0.89 2.91 5.17
N LEU A 129 -0.63 3.20 6.45
CA LEU A 129 -0.12 2.21 7.38
C LEU A 129 -1.15 1.09 7.60
N TYR A 130 -2.40 1.43 7.88
CA TYR A 130 -3.44 0.43 8.14
C TYR A 130 -3.66 -0.52 6.96
N SER A 131 -3.61 0.01 5.72
CA SER A 131 -3.74 -0.81 4.50
C SER A 131 -2.69 -1.93 4.41
N GLN A 132 -1.52 -1.73 5.01
CA GLN A 132 -0.41 -2.69 5.02
C GLN A 132 -0.50 -3.68 6.19
N ILE A 133 -1.12 -3.28 7.32
CA ILE A 133 -1.09 -4.05 8.57
C ILE A 133 -2.44 -4.63 8.98
N ILE A 134 -3.49 -4.47 8.17
CA ILE A 134 -4.86 -4.95 8.43
C ILE A 134 -4.91 -6.44 8.81
N ALA A 135 -4.01 -7.27 8.27
CA ALA A 135 -3.91 -8.69 8.57
C ALA A 135 -3.47 -9.02 10.02
N LEU A 136 -3.00 -8.03 10.79
CA LEU A 136 -2.63 -8.18 12.20
C LEU A 136 -3.83 -8.10 13.15
N TYR A 137 -4.98 -7.65 12.67
CA TYR A 137 -6.17 -7.41 13.47
C TYR A 137 -7.19 -8.51 13.24
N ASP A 138 -7.95 -8.83 14.29
CA ASP A 138 -9.09 -9.73 14.19
C ASP A 138 -10.24 -9.09 13.41
N ILE A 139 -11.29 -9.88 13.16
CA ILE A 139 -12.46 -9.45 12.39
C ILE A 139 -13.16 -8.27 13.06
N ASP A 140 -13.37 -8.30 14.37
CA ASP A 140 -14.13 -7.28 15.09
C ASP A 140 -13.39 -5.94 15.11
N SER A 141 -12.08 -5.97 15.36
CA SER A 141 -11.23 -4.77 15.30
C SER A 141 -11.22 -4.17 13.90
N ASN A 142 -11.12 -5.01 12.87
CA ASN A 142 -11.17 -4.55 11.49
C ASN A 142 -12.53 -3.94 11.13
N LEU A 143 -13.65 -4.57 11.54
CA LEU A 143 -14.99 -4.01 11.34
C LEU A 143 -15.13 -2.64 12.00
N MET A 144 -14.64 -2.48 13.24
CA MET A 144 -14.71 -1.21 13.96
C MET A 144 -13.88 -0.12 13.27
N MET A 145 -12.65 -0.42 12.87
CA MET A 145 -11.78 0.54 12.18
C MET A 145 -12.32 0.93 10.81
N ILE A 146 -12.77 -0.03 10.01
CA ILE A 146 -13.35 0.23 8.68
C ILE A 146 -14.64 1.03 8.81
N LYS A 147 -15.50 0.70 9.77
CA LYS A 147 -16.69 1.51 10.04
C LYS A 147 -16.32 2.96 10.35
N SER A 148 -15.33 3.19 11.21
CA SER A 148 -14.84 4.54 11.53
C SER A 148 -14.28 5.29 10.32
N ILE A 149 -13.63 4.59 9.38
CA ILE A 149 -13.19 5.18 8.10
C ILE A 149 -14.40 5.61 7.26
N LEU A 150 -15.43 4.76 7.20
CA LEU A 150 -16.60 5.00 6.34
C LEU A 150 -17.62 5.99 6.92
N GLU A 151 -17.52 6.35 8.20
CA GLU A 151 -18.50 7.21 8.92
C GLU A 151 -18.75 8.57 8.26
N LYS A 152 -17.71 9.22 7.71
CA LYS A 152 -17.85 10.52 7.01
C LYS A 152 -18.09 10.38 5.50
N GLY A 153 -18.20 9.16 4.99
CA GLY A 153 -18.30 8.85 3.56
C GLY A 153 -16.95 8.89 2.83
N ILE A 154 -16.79 8.02 1.82
CA ILE A 154 -15.54 7.89 1.04
C ILE A 154 -15.24 9.21 0.29
N ASP A 155 -16.26 9.94 -0.14
CA ASP A 155 -16.11 11.23 -0.84
C ASP A 155 -15.48 12.35 -0.01
N ALA A 156 -15.47 12.22 1.32
CA ALA A 156 -14.82 13.19 2.21
C ALA A 156 -13.29 12.98 2.31
N TYR A 157 -12.73 12.10 1.50
CA TYR A 157 -11.29 11.80 1.44
C TYR A 157 -10.68 12.31 0.14
N SER A 158 -9.41 12.71 0.22
CA SER A 158 -8.63 13.06 -0.97
C SER A 158 -8.47 11.85 -1.89
N PHE A 159 -8.12 12.12 -3.15
CA PHE A 159 -7.88 11.08 -4.13
C PHE A 159 -6.86 10.02 -3.67
N GLN A 160 -5.78 10.43 -3.00
CA GLN A 160 -4.76 9.49 -2.50
C GLN A 160 -5.25 8.68 -1.30
N GLU A 161 -6.04 9.28 -0.41
CA GLU A 161 -6.64 8.58 0.72
C GLU A 161 -7.66 7.54 0.25
N LYS A 162 -8.48 7.87 -0.75
CA LYS A 162 -9.41 6.92 -1.38
C LYS A 162 -8.70 5.67 -1.89
N LYS A 163 -7.50 5.79 -2.45
CA LYS A 163 -6.71 4.62 -2.89
C LYS A 163 -6.41 3.67 -1.73
N PHE A 164 -5.96 4.19 -0.59
CA PHE A 164 -5.71 3.35 0.58
C PHE A 164 -6.99 2.76 1.16
N ILE A 165 -8.10 3.50 1.14
CA ILE A 165 -9.41 2.96 1.53
C ILE A 165 -9.79 1.77 0.63
N MET A 166 -9.61 1.88 -0.69
CA MET A 166 -9.86 0.77 -1.61
C MET A 166 -8.98 -0.46 -1.31
N VAL A 167 -7.69 -0.26 -1.00
CA VAL A 167 -6.79 -1.35 -0.58
C VAL A 167 -7.28 -1.99 0.71
N ILE A 168 -7.67 -1.20 1.71
CA ILE A 168 -8.20 -1.66 3.00
C ILE A 168 -9.45 -2.52 2.78
N LEU A 169 -10.41 -2.04 1.98
CA LEU A 169 -11.66 -2.75 1.73
C LEU A 169 -11.42 -4.07 1.00
N VAL A 170 -10.60 -4.08 -0.06
CA VAL A 170 -10.25 -5.32 -0.78
C VAL A 170 -9.52 -6.30 0.12
N ASN A 171 -8.54 -5.85 0.91
CA ASN A 171 -7.84 -6.70 1.87
C ASN A 171 -8.79 -7.29 2.91
N PHE A 172 -9.77 -6.50 3.37
CA PHE A 172 -10.79 -6.99 4.30
C PHE A 172 -11.71 -8.04 3.68
N VAL A 173 -12.13 -7.86 2.43
CA VAL A 173 -12.87 -8.89 1.67
C VAL A 173 -12.09 -10.20 1.62
N ILE A 174 -10.78 -10.14 1.36
CA ILE A 174 -9.90 -11.32 1.34
C ILE A 174 -9.83 -11.97 2.73
N ILE A 175 -9.72 -11.18 3.80
CA ILE A 175 -9.71 -11.68 5.18
C ILE A 175 -11.05 -12.37 5.51
N CYS A 176 -12.19 -11.75 5.18
CA CYS A 176 -13.50 -12.36 5.38
C CYS A 176 -13.65 -13.67 4.59
N PHE A 177 -13.21 -13.70 3.33
CA PHE A 177 -13.20 -14.91 2.52
C PHE A 177 -12.39 -16.05 3.18
N LYS A 178 -11.18 -15.75 3.66
CA LYS A 178 -10.32 -16.74 4.35
C LYS A 178 -10.94 -17.26 5.66
N ASN A 179 -11.81 -16.47 6.30
CA ASN A 179 -12.51 -16.84 7.53
C ASN A 179 -13.94 -17.37 7.29
N ASN A 180 -14.30 -17.68 6.04
CA ASN A 180 -15.65 -18.16 5.66
C ASN A 180 -16.80 -17.21 6.03
N LEU A 181 -16.54 -15.89 6.07
CA LEU A 181 -17.52 -14.86 6.37
C LEU A 181 -18.14 -14.28 5.09
N SER A 182 -18.76 -15.14 4.26
CA SER A 182 -19.27 -14.78 2.94
C SER A 182 -20.20 -13.56 2.94
N ASN A 183 -21.18 -13.51 3.85
CA ASN A 183 -22.16 -12.42 3.91
C ASN A 183 -21.49 -11.06 4.23
N VAL A 184 -20.50 -11.08 5.12
CA VAL A 184 -19.74 -9.87 5.46
C VAL A 184 -18.89 -9.44 4.26
N ALA A 185 -18.18 -10.37 3.63
CA ALA A 185 -17.37 -10.10 2.45
C ALA A 185 -18.21 -9.47 1.32
N LEU A 186 -19.36 -10.05 0.98
CA LEU A 186 -20.24 -9.55 -0.07
C LEU A 186 -20.72 -8.12 0.18
N LYS A 187 -21.08 -7.78 1.42
CA LYS A 187 -21.44 -6.40 1.79
C LYS A 187 -20.31 -5.41 1.48
N TYR A 188 -19.07 -5.77 1.76
CA TYR A 188 -17.93 -4.89 1.45
C TYR A 188 -17.58 -4.88 -0.04
N CYS A 189 -17.80 -5.98 -0.76
CA CYS A 189 -17.72 -5.99 -2.22
C CYS A 189 -18.68 -4.98 -2.85
N GLU A 190 -19.92 -4.89 -2.34
CA GLU A 190 -20.92 -3.93 -2.83
C GLU A 190 -20.50 -2.47 -2.58
N ILE A 191 -19.90 -2.17 -1.43
CA ILE A 191 -19.34 -0.83 -1.15
C ILE A 191 -18.26 -0.48 -2.17
N ILE A 192 -17.36 -1.43 -2.47
CA ILE A 192 -16.30 -1.24 -3.48
C ILE A 192 -16.87 -1.02 -4.88
N GLU A 193 -17.97 -1.69 -5.23
CA GLU A 193 -18.59 -1.55 -6.56
C GLU A 193 -19.28 -0.21 -6.79
N GLN A 194 -19.71 0.47 -5.72
CA GLN A 194 -20.32 1.81 -5.80
C GLN A 194 -19.31 2.88 -6.26
N GLU A 195 -18.02 2.68 -6.01
CA GLU A 195 -16.98 3.60 -6.48
C GLU A 195 -16.83 3.52 -8.01
N SER A 196 -16.80 4.69 -8.66
CA SER A 196 -16.60 4.79 -10.11
C SER A 196 -15.25 4.17 -10.52
N THR A 197 -15.25 3.36 -11.58
CA THR A 197 -14.03 2.76 -12.11
C THR A 197 -13.17 3.81 -12.82
N ASN A 198 -11.89 3.88 -12.46
CA ASN A 198 -10.87 4.69 -13.12
C ASN A 198 -9.56 3.89 -13.26
N PRO A 199 -8.58 4.34 -14.07
CA PRO A 199 -7.32 3.63 -14.24
C PRO A 199 -6.61 3.30 -12.92
N GLU A 200 -6.71 4.18 -11.93
CA GLU A 200 -6.00 4.05 -10.66
C GLU A 200 -6.62 3.02 -9.69
N ASN A 201 -7.91 2.73 -9.82
CA ASN A 201 -8.60 1.71 -9.00
C ASN A 201 -8.96 0.43 -9.77
N PHE A 202 -8.74 0.40 -11.08
CA PHE A 202 -9.09 -0.71 -11.96
C PHE A 202 -8.60 -2.06 -11.44
N PHE A 203 -7.31 -2.14 -11.05
CA PHE A 203 -6.73 -3.38 -10.52
C PHE A 203 -7.47 -3.86 -9.26
N LEU A 204 -7.68 -2.97 -8.29
CA LEU A 204 -8.38 -3.30 -7.04
C LEU A 204 -9.83 -3.73 -7.28
N LYS A 205 -10.54 -3.07 -8.21
CA LYS A 205 -11.91 -3.47 -8.60
C LYS A 205 -11.93 -4.83 -9.28
N MET A 206 -10.93 -5.15 -10.11
CA MET A 206 -10.80 -6.47 -10.72
C MET A 206 -10.58 -7.56 -9.66
N ILE A 207 -9.73 -7.30 -8.65
CA ILE A 207 -9.54 -8.23 -7.53
C ILE A 207 -10.82 -8.38 -6.71
N ASN A 208 -11.51 -7.27 -6.40
CA ASN A 208 -12.82 -7.31 -5.75
C ASN A 208 -13.80 -8.19 -6.51
N LYS A 209 -13.89 -7.99 -7.83
CA LYS A 209 -14.79 -8.76 -8.70
C LYS A 209 -14.46 -10.24 -8.69
N PHE A 210 -13.18 -10.62 -8.72
CA PHE A 210 -12.74 -12.01 -8.59
C PHE A 210 -13.26 -12.63 -7.28
N PHE A 211 -13.02 -11.98 -6.14
CA PHE A 211 -13.46 -12.50 -4.84
C PHE A 211 -14.99 -12.53 -4.71
N TYR A 212 -15.69 -11.50 -5.20
CA TYR A 212 -17.15 -11.48 -5.25
C TYR A 212 -17.70 -12.70 -5.99
N LEU A 213 -17.27 -12.93 -7.24
CA LEU A 213 -17.72 -14.08 -8.04
C LEU A 213 -17.33 -15.42 -7.41
N LEU A 214 -16.13 -15.50 -6.81
CA LEU A 214 -15.69 -16.71 -6.13
C LEU A 214 -16.55 -17.05 -4.91
N ILE A 215 -16.95 -16.05 -4.14
CA ILE A 215 -17.85 -16.21 -2.99
C ILE A 215 -19.23 -16.68 -3.45
N LEU A 216 -19.79 -16.05 -4.48
CA LEU A 216 -21.08 -16.47 -5.06
C LEU A 216 -21.03 -17.93 -5.51
N LYS A 217 -19.98 -18.32 -6.26
CA LYS A 217 -19.78 -19.69 -6.71
C LYS A 217 -19.70 -20.67 -5.53
N LYS A 218 -18.96 -20.34 -4.47
CA LYS A 218 -18.86 -21.18 -3.26
C LYS A 218 -20.17 -21.30 -2.49
N ASN A 219 -21.00 -20.26 -2.51
CA ASN A 219 -22.35 -20.28 -1.92
C ASN A 219 -23.37 -21.06 -2.77
N GLY A 220 -22.97 -21.60 -3.93
CA GLY A 220 -23.87 -22.30 -4.86
C GLY A 220 -24.70 -21.38 -5.75
N GLU A 221 -24.37 -20.10 -5.79
CA GLU A 221 -25.04 -19.13 -6.65
C GLU A 221 -24.55 -19.24 -8.10
N LYS A 222 -25.43 -18.88 -9.04
CA LYS A 222 -25.12 -18.98 -10.47
C LYS A 222 -24.12 -17.89 -10.85
N VAL A 223 -22.90 -18.31 -11.18
CA VAL A 223 -21.87 -17.48 -11.80
C VAL A 223 -21.76 -17.87 -13.27
N GLU A 224 -21.65 -16.87 -14.14
CA GLU A 224 -21.46 -17.12 -15.57
C GLU A 224 -20.13 -17.85 -15.81
N SER A 225 -20.19 -18.91 -16.63
CA SER A 225 -19.04 -19.76 -16.92
C SER A 225 -17.92 -18.95 -17.58
N GLY A 226 -16.68 -19.15 -17.14
CA GLY A 226 -15.51 -18.50 -17.73
C GLY A 226 -15.19 -17.09 -17.18
N GLN A 227 -16.05 -16.49 -16.35
CA GLN A 227 -15.78 -15.13 -15.82
C GLN A 227 -14.57 -15.07 -14.89
N LEU A 228 -14.43 -16.06 -13.99
CA LEU A 228 -13.29 -16.14 -13.07
C LEU A 228 -11.99 -16.36 -13.85
N GLU A 229 -12.03 -17.24 -14.85
CA GLU A 229 -10.92 -17.55 -15.75
C GLU A 229 -10.52 -16.31 -16.58
N SER A 230 -11.49 -15.55 -17.09
CA SER A 230 -11.24 -14.31 -17.84
C SER A 230 -10.53 -13.26 -17.00
N ILE A 231 -10.89 -13.11 -15.72
CA ILE A 231 -10.19 -12.19 -14.81
C ILE A 231 -8.74 -12.64 -14.60
N LEU A 232 -8.52 -13.95 -14.40
CA LEU A 232 -7.17 -14.49 -14.25
C LEU A 232 -6.33 -14.29 -15.51
N ASP A 233 -6.92 -14.44 -16.69
CA ASP A 233 -6.22 -14.24 -17.96
C ASP A 233 -5.83 -12.78 -18.17
N VAL A 234 -6.69 -11.81 -17.83
CA VAL A 234 -6.33 -10.38 -17.86
C VAL A 234 -5.12 -10.09 -16.97
N ILE A 235 -5.07 -10.68 -15.76
CA ILE A 235 -3.93 -10.53 -14.85
C ILE A 235 -2.67 -11.14 -15.46
N LYS A 236 -2.75 -12.33 -16.08
CA LYS A 236 -1.61 -12.99 -16.74
C LYS A 236 -1.05 -12.19 -17.90
N ILE A 237 -1.89 -11.78 -18.85
CA ILE A 237 -1.45 -11.05 -20.05
C ILE A 237 -0.90 -9.66 -19.72
N SER A 238 -1.27 -9.10 -18.56
CA SER A 238 -0.73 -7.84 -18.03
C SER A 238 0.64 -8.00 -17.37
N GLY A 239 1.25 -9.19 -17.42
CA GLY A 239 2.57 -9.46 -16.87
C GLY A 239 2.60 -9.93 -15.41
N MET A 240 1.44 -10.21 -14.81
CA MET A 240 1.32 -10.64 -13.40
C MET A 240 1.02 -12.14 -13.26
N GLU A 241 1.68 -12.96 -14.07
CA GLU A 241 1.41 -14.40 -14.17
C GLU A 241 1.52 -15.15 -12.83
N LYS A 242 2.57 -14.89 -12.04
CA LYS A 242 2.75 -15.51 -10.71
C LYS A 242 1.58 -15.20 -9.78
N TYR A 243 1.08 -13.97 -9.81
CA TYR A 243 -0.07 -13.55 -9.00
C TYR A 243 -1.35 -14.25 -9.45
N ALA A 244 -1.61 -14.31 -10.76
CA ALA A 244 -2.76 -15.03 -11.31
C ALA A 244 -2.71 -16.54 -10.96
N ASN A 245 -1.54 -17.16 -11.04
CA ASN A 245 -1.34 -18.57 -10.67
C ASN A 245 -1.52 -18.80 -9.15
N HIS A 246 -1.29 -17.79 -8.31
CA HIS A 246 -1.63 -17.86 -6.90
C HIS A 246 -3.15 -17.81 -6.70
N LEU A 247 -3.84 -16.87 -7.34
CA LEU A 247 -5.31 -16.74 -7.26
C LEU A 247 -6.04 -17.97 -7.82
N SER A 248 -5.54 -18.58 -8.91
CA SER A 248 -6.18 -19.74 -9.52
C SER A 248 -6.24 -20.95 -8.59
N LYS A 249 -5.33 -21.05 -7.60
CA LYS A 249 -5.38 -22.10 -6.57
C LYS A 249 -6.62 -22.03 -5.69
N LEU A 250 -7.27 -20.86 -5.62
CA LEU A 250 -8.50 -20.65 -4.84
C LEU A 250 -9.77 -21.14 -5.56
N LEU A 251 -9.66 -21.49 -6.85
CA LEU A 251 -10.76 -22.05 -7.64
C LEU A 251 -11.00 -23.54 -7.38
N ASN A 252 -10.01 -24.23 -6.80
CA ASN A 252 -10.00 -25.66 -6.53
C ASN A 252 -10.49 -25.97 -5.11
#